data_AF-A0A0G0PD25-F1
#
_entry.id   AF-A0A0G0PD25-F1
#
_cell.length_a   1.000
_cell.length_b   1.000
_cell.length_c   1.000
_cell.angle_alpha   90.00
_cell.angle_beta   90.00
_cell.angle_gamma   90.00
#
_symmetry.space_group_name_H-M   'P 1'
#
loop_
_entity.id
_entity.type
_entity.pdbx_description
1 polymer ?
#
loop_
_entity_poly.entity_id
_entity_poly.type
_entity_poly.pdbx_seq_one_letter_code
_entity_poly.pdbx_strand_id
1 'polypeptide(L)' 'MQLNEIGKIVNDELLKTAQIRENVQLDEFIVIPNHVHVIIIINPHHNVETTRWVVSKPKKR' A
#
# COMPACT_ATOMS: atom_id res chain seq x y z
N MET A 1 19.25 7.54 14.28
CA MET A 1 18.21 8.44 13.74
C MET A 1 16.96 8.22 14.56
N GLN A 2 16.46 9.24 15.29
CA GLN A 2 15.29 9.11 16.16
C GLN A 2 14.05 9.15 15.26
N LEU A 3 13.39 8.00 15.06
CA LEU A 3 12.07 7.97 14.41
C LEU A 3 11.09 8.73 15.32
N ASN A 4 10.50 9.81 14.80
CA ASN A 4 9.36 10.47 15.45
C ASN A 4 8.27 9.42 15.74
N GLU A 5 7.42 9.66 16.73
CA GLU A 5 6.36 8.72 17.15
C GLU A 5 5.46 8.29 15.97
N ILE A 6 5.19 9.23 15.05
CA ILE A 6 4.46 8.95 13.80
C ILE A 6 5.20 7.95 12.91
N GLY A 7 6.53 8.06 12.80
CA GLY A 7 7.34 7.13 12.02
C GLY A 7 7.32 5.71 12.58
N LYS A 8 7.20 5.55 13.91
CA LYS A 8 7.00 4.25 14.55
C LYS A 8 5.63 3.66 14.23
N ILE A 9 4.58 4.47 14.23
CA ILE A 9 3.22 4.03 13.88
C ILE A 9 3.15 3.57 12.43
N VAL A 10 3.73 4.33 11.50
CA VAL A 10 3.79 3.96 10.08
C VAL A 10 4.56 2.65 9.88
N ASN A 11 5.66 2.48 10.60
CA ASN A 11 6.45 1.24 10.54
C ASN A 11 5.65 0.02 11.02
N ASP A 12 4.94 0.15 12.14
CA ASP A 12 4.10 -0.92 12.70
C ASP A 12 2.93 -1.28 11.77
N GLU A 13 2.28 -0.29 11.16
CA GLU A 13 1.21 -0.55 10.19
C GLU A 13 1.70 -1.15 8.87
N LEU A 14 2.89 -0.77 8.39
CA LEU A 14 3.49 -1.41 7.23
C LEU A 14 3.75 -2.89 7.52
N LEU A 15 4.41 -3.20 8.65
CA LEU A 15 4.65 -4.58 9.08
C LEU A 15 3.35 -5.39 9.21
N LYS A 16 2.31 -4.80 9.83
CA LYS A 16 0.99 -5.43 9.91
C LYS A 16 0.34 -5.63 8.55
N THR A 17 0.50 -4.70 7.62
CA THR A 17 -0.06 -4.81 6.26
C THR A 17 0.49 -6.04 5.54
N ALA A 18 1.80 -6.30 5.65
CA ALA A 18 2.41 -7.50 5.07
C ALA A 18 1.99 -8.81 5.78
N GLN A 19 1.62 -8.75 7.07
CA GLN A 19 1.12 -9.90 7.82
C GLN A 19 -0.36 -10.21 7.53
N ILE A 20 -1.20 -9.18 7.42
CA ILE A 20 -2.65 -9.32 7.20
C ILE A 20 -2.94 -9.73 5.75
N ARG A 21 -2.10 -9.29 4.80
CA ARG A 21 -2.28 -9.54 3.38
C ARG A 21 -1.16 -10.44 2.87
N GLU A 22 -1.40 -11.75 2.84
CA GLU A 22 -0.44 -12.75 2.34
C GLU A 22 -0.03 -12.54 0.88
N ASN A 23 -0.85 -11.80 0.12
CA ASN A 23 -0.57 -11.41 -1.27
C ASN A 23 0.30 -10.14 -1.39
N VAL A 24 0.72 -9.55 -0.27
CA VAL A 24 1.48 -8.30 -0.20
C VAL A 24 2.75 -8.54 0.61
N GLN A 25 3.91 -8.48 -0.05
CA GLN A 25 5.22 -8.54 0.58
C GLN A 25 5.87 -7.15 0.59
N LEU A 26 6.46 -6.78 1.72
CA LEU A 26 7.29 -5.59 1.86
C LEU A 26 8.75 -5.97 1.65
N ASP A 27 9.42 -5.24 0.76
CA ASP A 27 10.85 -5.41 0.50
C ASP A 27 11.63 -4.31 1.25
N GLU A 28 12.03 -3.24 0.58
CA GLU A 28 12.60 -2.05 1.24
C GLU A 28 11.57 -0.95 1.47
N PHE A 29 11.68 -0.27 2.62
CA PHE A 29 10.93 0.95 2.89
C PHE A 29 11.71 1.93 3.75
N ILE A 30 11.45 3.22 3.53
CA ILE A 30 12.07 4.34 4.23
C ILE A 30 10.95 5.30 4.66
N VAL A 31 10.87 5.57 5.96
CA VAL A 31 9.91 6.51 6.56
C VAL A 31 10.62 7.82 6.89
N ILE A 32 10.22 8.89 6.23
CA ILE A 32 10.76 10.25 6.39
C ILE A 32 9.63 11.14 6.93
N PRO A 33 9.89 12.19 7.72
CA PRO A 33 8.83 13.01 8.33
C PRO A 33 7.74 13.54 7.39
N ASN A 34 8.05 13.73 6.11
CA ASN A 34 7.13 14.28 5.11
C ASN A 34 6.64 13.26 4.06
N HIS A 35 7.31 12.13 3.90
CA HIS A 35 6.95 11.13 2.89
C HIS A 35 7.48 9.75 3.23
N VAL A 36 6.89 8.72 2.61
CA VAL A 36 7.29 7.34 2.79
C VAL A 36 7.58 6.74 1.43
N HIS A 37 8.77 6.18 1.27
CA HIS A 37 9.09 5.33 0.13
C HIS A 37 8.93 3.88 0.55
N VAL A 38 8.09 3.14 -0.16
CA VAL A 38 7.83 1.72 0.12
C VAL A 38 7.89 0.96 -1.19
N ILE A 39 8.67 -0.11 -1.23
CA ILE A 39 8.65 -1.10 -2.30
C ILE A 39 7.77 -2.26 -1.83
N ILE A 40 6.70 -2.50 -2.59
CA ILE A 40 5.71 -3.53 -2.29
C ILE A 40 5.68 -4.51 -3.45
N ILE A 41 5.85 -5.79 -3.15
CA ILE A 41 5.68 -6.89 -4.09
C ILE A 41 4.26 -7.42 -3.90
N ILE A 42 3.45 -7.37 -4.96
CA ILE A 42 2.09 -7.91 -4.95
C ILE A 42 2.12 -9.24 -5.70
N ASN A 43 1.94 -10.34 -4.98
CA ASN A 43 1.91 -11.67 -5.57
C ASN A 43 0.51 -11.96 -6.11
N PRO A 44 0.34 -12.21 -7.42
CA PRO A 44 -0.95 -12.51 -8.03
C PRO A 44 -1.31 -13.98 -7.80
N HIS A 45 -1.54 -14.36 -6.53
CA HIS A 45 -2.05 -15.69 -6.17
C HIS A 45 -3.56 -15.70 -5.87
N HIS A 46 -4.17 -14.52 -5.80
CA HIS A 46 -5.62 -14.34 -5.81
C HIS A 46 -6.00 -13.42 -6.96
N ASN A 47 -7.16 -13.70 -7.57
CA ASN A 47 -7.79 -12.86 -8.60
C ASN A 47 -8.00 -11.45 -8.02
N VAL A 48 -6.98 -10.59 -8.13
CA VAL A 48 -7.03 -9.20 -7.72
C VAL A 48 -7.80 -8.44 -8.78
N GLU A 49 -9.12 -8.43 -8.63
CA GLU A 49 -9.98 -7.56 -9.41
C GLU A 49 -9.75 -6.12 -8.95
N THR A 50 -8.97 -5.36 -9.72
CA THR A 50 -8.98 -3.91 -9.60
C THR A 50 -10.33 -3.41 -10.07
N THR A 51 -11.10 -2.74 -9.22
CA THR A 51 -12.32 -2.03 -9.66
C THR A 51 -11.93 -1.05 -10.76
N ARG A 52 -12.23 -1.42 -12.00
CA ARG A 52 -12.11 -0.53 -13.14
C ARG A 52 -13.24 0.48 -12.99
N TRP A 53 -12.96 1.65 -12.43
CA TRP A 53 -13.87 2.78 -12.47
C TRP A 53 -14.05 3.20 -13.93
N VAL A 54 -15.05 2.61 -14.59
CA VAL A 54 -15.49 3.07 -15.90
C VAL A 54 -16.26 4.36 -15.64
N VAL A 55 -15.66 5.50 -15.97
CA VAL A 55 -16.36 6.78 -16.01
C VAL A 55 -17.60 6.58 -16.90
N SER A 56 -18.77 6.87 -16.35
CA SER A 56 -20.04 6.74 -17.07
C SER A 56 -19.94 7.50 -18.39
N LYS A 57 -20.09 6.79 -19.52
CA LYS A 57 -20.14 7.45 -20.83
C LYS A 57 -21.36 8.40 -20.83
N PRO A 58 -21.24 9.60 -21.41
CA PRO A 58 -22.35 10.54 -21.46
C PRO A 58 -23.52 9.89 -22.20
N LYS A 59 -24.69 9.91 -21.56
CA LYS A 59 -25.96 9.42 -22.11
C LYS A 59 -26.29 10.24 -23.35
N LYS A 60 -26.08 9.68 -24.55
CA LYS A 60 -26.59 10.27 -25.79
C LYS A 60 -28.12 10.20 -25.74
N ARG A 61 -28.75 11.37 -25.91
CA ARG A 61 -30.19 11.55 -26.14
C ARG A 61 -30.59 10.95 -27.47
#